data_AF-A0AAD4QT49-F1
#
_entry.id   AF-A0AAD4QT49-F1
#
_cell.length_a   1.000
_cell.length_b   1.000
_cell.length_c   1.000
_cell.angle_alpha   90.00
_cell.angle_beta   90.00
_cell.angle_gamma   90.00
#
_symmetry.space_group_name_H-M   'P 1'
#
loop_
_entity.id
_entity.type
_entity.pdbx_description
1 polymer ?
#
loop_
_entity_poly.entity_id
_entity_poly.type
_entity_poly.pdbx_seq_one_letter_code
_entity_poly.pdbx_strand_id
1 'polypeptide(L)'
;MGLVASLEWLGQPYRLSRVDMLSEMKTPEYLRLNPRGETPVFITEDGRVVTETMAIAHWIEARDHERRVSFDPGTAQADRMHQLIGFINTGFTGSFMPIGWRLRWKGAIPSTRRRCASSHAGWSTTGMRGWRS
;
A
#
# COMPACT_ATOMS: atom_id res chain seq x y z
N MET A 1 0.38 -11.16 4.09
CA MET A 1 0.02 -12.50 4.63
C MET A 1 1.09 -13.55 4.37
N GLY A 2 1.74 -13.60 3.19
CA GLY A 2 2.78 -14.61 2.92
C GLY A 2 4.00 -14.60 3.87
N LEU A 3 4.47 -13.42 4.29
CA LEU A 3 5.68 -13.31 5.15
C LEU A 3 5.50 -13.95 6.53
N VAL A 4 4.38 -13.69 7.20
CA VAL A 4 4.09 -14.25 8.53
C VAL A 4 3.97 -15.77 8.44
N ALA A 5 3.21 -16.29 7.46
CA ALA A 5 3.09 -17.73 7.25
C ALA A 5 4.46 -18.40 7.00
N SER A 6 5.36 -17.72 6.29
CA SER A 6 6.72 -18.22 6.05
C SER A 6 7.52 -18.33 7.36
N LEU A 7 7.44 -17.33 8.23
CA LEU A 7 8.09 -17.36 9.55
C LEU A 7 7.53 -18.47 10.45
N GLU A 8 6.20 -18.65 10.45
CA GLU A 8 5.52 -19.73 11.19
C GLU A 8 5.97 -21.12 10.72
N TRP A 9 6.02 -21.35 9.42
CA TRP A 9 6.47 -22.65 8.86
C TRP A 9 7.95 -22.93 9.11
N LEU A 10 8.78 -21.89 9.17
CA LEU A 10 10.18 -22.02 9.59
C LEU A 10 10.35 -22.17 11.10
N GLY A 11 9.29 -21.94 11.90
CA GLY A 11 9.37 -21.90 13.36
C GLY A 11 10.24 -20.75 13.87
N GLN A 12 10.39 -19.68 13.10
CA GLN A 12 11.21 -18.53 13.47
C GLN A 12 10.46 -17.64 14.45
N PRO A 13 11.04 -17.28 15.60
CA PRO A 13 10.37 -16.40 16.55
C PRO A 13 10.26 -14.99 15.95
N TYR A 14 9.08 -14.39 16.07
CA TYR A 14 8.85 -13.01 15.63
C TYR A 14 7.85 -12.31 16.54
N ARG A 15 7.89 -10.97 16.50
CA ARG A 15 6.88 -10.13 17.15
C ARG A 15 6.10 -9.38 16.08
N LEU A 16 4.78 -9.60 16.04
CA LEU A 16 3.91 -8.85 15.16
C LEU A 16 3.52 -7.52 15.81
N SER A 17 3.80 -6.41 15.13
CA SER A 17 3.22 -5.11 15.46
C SER A 17 2.17 -4.75 14.42
N ARG A 18 0.92 -4.58 14.85
CA ARG A 18 -0.14 -4.07 13.97
C ARG A 18 0.02 -2.57 13.87
N VAL A 19 -0.01 -2.06 12.64
CA VAL A 19 0.14 -0.63 12.38
C VAL A 19 -1.13 -0.14 11.69
N ASP A 20 -1.71 0.95 12.20
CA ASP A 20 -2.84 1.61 11.56
C ASP A 20 -2.39 2.34 10.28
N MET A 21 -2.97 1.94 9.15
CA MET A 21 -2.51 2.43 7.84
C MET A 21 -2.86 3.89 7.52
N LEU A 22 -3.82 4.48 8.26
CA LEU A 22 -4.31 5.84 8.00
C LEU A 22 -3.64 6.88 8.89
N SER A 23 -3.28 6.49 10.11
CA SER A 23 -2.75 7.37 11.15
C SER A 23 -1.28 7.09 11.48
N GLU A 24 -0.93 5.87 11.87
CA GLU A 24 0.41 5.54 12.40
C GLU A 24 1.51 5.57 11.34
N MET A 25 1.21 5.18 10.10
CA MET A 25 2.19 5.16 9.00
C MET A 25 2.68 6.56 8.56
N LYS A 26 2.02 7.63 9.03
CA LYS A 26 2.40 9.02 8.77
C LYS A 26 3.19 9.65 9.91
N THR A 27 3.36 8.94 11.02
CA THR A 27 4.07 9.45 12.20
C THR A 27 5.57 9.57 11.91
N PRO A 28 6.25 10.59 12.48
CA PRO A 28 7.71 10.70 12.37
C PRO A 28 8.44 9.44 12.83
N GLU A 29 7.89 8.75 13.83
CA GLU A 29 8.41 7.48 14.36
C GLU A 29 8.44 6.39 13.30
N TYR A 30 7.33 6.20 12.58
CA TYR A 30 7.23 5.19 11.53
C TYR A 30 8.03 5.59 10.28
N LEU A 31 8.01 6.86 9.90
CA LEU A 31 8.73 7.36 8.72
C LEU A 31 10.26 7.27 8.87
N ARG A 32 10.78 7.25 10.11
CA ARG A 32 12.19 6.92 10.38
C ARG A 32 12.55 5.48 10.00
N LEU A 33 11.59 4.55 10.07
CA LEU A 33 11.78 3.16 9.68
C LEU A 33 11.56 2.98 8.17
N ASN A 34 10.49 3.56 7.64
CA ASN A 34 10.20 3.54 6.20
C ASN A 34 9.73 4.92 5.72
N PRO A 35 10.62 5.70 5.07
CA PRO A 35 10.27 7.01 4.54
C PRO A 35 9.14 6.99 3.50
N ARG A 36 8.86 5.83 2.88
CA ARG A 36 7.73 5.66 1.95
C ARG A 36 6.38 5.66 2.68
N GLY A 37 6.37 5.48 4.00
CA GLY A 37 5.14 5.37 4.77
C GLY A 37 4.28 4.20 4.31
N GLU A 38 4.92 3.05 4.02
CA GLU A 38 4.30 1.83 3.52
C GLU A 38 4.59 0.64 4.47
N THR A 39 3.70 -0.34 4.49
CA THR A 39 3.90 -1.65 5.14
C THR A 39 4.18 -2.69 4.06
N PRO A 40 4.93 -3.77 4.34
CA PRO A 40 5.52 -4.13 5.63
C PRO A 40 6.87 -3.46 5.93
N VAL A 41 7.22 -3.44 7.21
CA VAL A 41 8.57 -3.16 7.74
C VAL A 41 8.97 -4.36 8.60
N PHE A 42 10.18 -4.87 8.39
CA PHE A 42 10.76 -5.94 9.19
C PHE A 42 12.04 -5.45 9.85
N ILE A 43 12.14 -5.66 11.16
CA ILE A 43 13.34 -5.35 11.95
C ILE A 43 13.98 -6.69 12.29
N THR A 44 15.20 -6.88 11.82
CA THR A 44 15.97 -8.11 12.05
C THR A 44 16.48 -8.14 13.50
N GLU A 45 17.01 -9.28 13.93
CA GLU A 45 17.57 -9.45 15.28
C GLU A 45 18.73 -8.48 15.57
N ASP A 46 19.54 -8.15 14.57
CA ASP A 46 20.62 -7.14 14.63
C ASP A 46 20.10 -5.68 14.55
N GLY A 47 18.78 -5.47 14.58
CA GLY A 47 18.17 -4.13 14.58
C GLY A 47 18.12 -3.46 13.20
N ARG A 48 18.53 -4.15 12.14
CA ARG A 48 18.49 -3.62 10.77
C ARG A 48 17.06 -3.63 10.25
N VAL A 49 16.71 -2.56 9.53
CA VAL A 49 15.39 -2.42 8.90
C VAL A 49 15.44 -2.97 7.48
N VAL A 50 14.50 -3.84 7.14
CA VAL A 50 14.23 -4.35 5.80
C VAL A 50 12.80 -4.00 5.43
N THR A 51 12.63 -3.22 4.37
CA THR A 51 11.33 -2.85 3.80
C THR A 51 11.14 -3.57 2.47
N GLU A 52 9.94 -3.50 1.90
CA GLU A 52 9.51 -4.21 0.69
C GLU A 52 9.25 -5.70 0.91
N THR A 53 8.06 -6.14 0.47
CA THR A 53 7.62 -7.54 0.62
C THR A 53 8.62 -8.52 0.01
N MET A 54 9.13 -8.24 -1.20
CA MET A 54 10.06 -9.14 -1.90
C MET A 54 11.42 -9.21 -1.20
N ALA A 55 11.94 -8.10 -0.68
CA ALA A 55 13.22 -8.09 0.02
C ALA A 55 13.15 -8.84 1.35
N ILE A 56 12.03 -8.70 2.08
CA ILE A 56 11.80 -9.46 3.32
C ILE A 56 11.63 -10.95 3.00
N ALA A 57 10.91 -11.31 1.92
CA ALA A 57 10.77 -12.70 1.50
C ALA A 57 12.13 -13.34 1.19
N HIS A 58 13.00 -12.65 0.44
CA HIS A 58 14.37 -13.14 0.20
C HIS A 58 15.21 -13.25 1.48
N TRP A 59 15.02 -12.33 2.43
CA TRP A 59 15.70 -12.42 3.74
C TRP A 59 15.28 -13.67 4.52
N ILE A 60 14.00 -14.04 4.45
CA ILE A 60 13.45 -15.26 5.06
C ILE A 60 13.97 -16.51 4.32
N GLU A 61 13.93 -16.51 2.98
CA GLU A 61 14.43 -17.59 2.13
C GLU A 61 15.90 -17.92 2.43
N ALA A 62 16.75 -16.92 2.64
CA ALA A 62 18.15 -17.10 3.00
C ALA A 62 18.37 -17.84 4.34
N ARG A 63 17.33 -17.98 5.18
CA ARG A 63 17.34 -18.66 6.48
C ARG A 63 16.58 -19.99 6.46
N ASP A 64 16.01 -20.37 5.32
CA ASP A 64 15.33 -21.64 5.14
C ASP A 64 16.33 -22.75 4.78
N HIS A 65 17.13 -23.17 5.76
CA HIS A 65 18.17 -24.19 5.58
C HIS A 65 17.59 -25.58 5.26
N GLU A 66 16.34 -25.84 5.65
CA GLU A 66 15.67 -27.13 5.44
C GLU A 66 14.73 -27.13 4.23
N ARG A 67 14.66 -26.03 3.46
CA ARG A 67 13.78 -25.90 2.28
C ARG A 67 12.31 -26.16 2.59
N ARG A 68 11.84 -25.68 3.75
CA ARG A 68 10.44 -25.80 4.18
C ARG A 68 9.51 -24.86 3.42
N VAL A 69 10.03 -23.70 2.98
CA VAL A 69 9.25 -22.64 2.32
C VAL A 69 9.88 -22.16 1.01
N SER A 70 11.07 -22.66 0.68
CA SER A 70 11.86 -22.31 -0.49
C SER A 70 12.38 -23.55 -1.24
N PHE A 71 13.07 -23.32 -2.35
CA PHE A 71 13.76 -24.35 -3.12
C PHE A 71 15.26 -24.05 -3.17
N ASP A 72 16.05 -25.01 -3.62
CA ASP A 72 17.49 -24.80 -3.79
C ASP A 72 17.76 -23.70 -4.84
N PRO A 73 18.63 -22.72 -4.53
CA PRO A 73 18.99 -21.65 -5.46
C PRO A 73 19.50 -22.20 -6.79
N GLY A 74 19.11 -21.56 -7.90
CA GLY A 74 19.50 -21.96 -9.25
C GLY A 74 18.75 -23.18 -9.80
N THR A 75 17.79 -23.74 -9.06
CA THR A 75 16.87 -24.76 -9.59
C THR A 75 15.70 -24.13 -10.33
N ALA A 76 15.17 -24.85 -11.33
CA ALA A 76 13.97 -24.42 -12.05
C ALA A 76 12.75 -24.23 -11.12
N GLN A 77 12.69 -24.96 -10.01
CA GLN A 77 11.67 -24.80 -8.98
C GLN A 77 11.80 -23.46 -8.26
N ALA A 78 13.02 -23.04 -7.90
CA ALA A 78 13.27 -21.72 -7.31
C ALA A 78 12.90 -20.60 -8.30
N ASP A 79 13.29 -20.73 -9.57
CA ASP A 79 12.94 -19.76 -10.61
C ASP A 79 11.42 -19.62 -10.77
N ARG A 80 10.71 -20.76 -10.81
CA ARG A 80 9.24 -20.78 -10.90
C ARG A 80 8.58 -20.18 -9.67
N MET A 81 9.13 -20.44 -8.48
CA MET A 81 8.64 -19.84 -7.24
C MET A 81 8.78 -18.31 -7.28
N HIS A 82 9.96 -17.80 -7.63
CA HIS A 82 10.18 -16.35 -7.72
C HIS A 82 9.33 -15.70 -8.81
N GLN A 83 9.11 -16.39 -9.94
CA GLN A 83 8.18 -15.93 -10.98
C GLN A 83 6.75 -15.78 -10.43
N LEU A 84 6.24 -16.78 -9.70
CA LEU A 84 4.90 -16.75 -9.12
C LEU A 84 4.77 -15.67 -8.04
N ILE A 85 5.75 -15.55 -7.14
CA ILE A 85 5.73 -14.53 -6.09
C ILE A 85 5.82 -13.14 -6.72
N GLY A 86 6.66 -12.95 -7.74
CA GLY A 86 6.76 -11.71 -8.51
C GLY A 86 5.43 -11.32 -9.16
N PHE A 87 4.74 -12.28 -9.81
CA PHE A 87 3.40 -12.07 -10.36
C PHE A 87 2.38 -11.70 -9.27
N ILE A 88 2.39 -12.38 -8.13
CA ILE A 88 1.48 -12.09 -7.01
C ILE A 88 1.71 -10.68 -6.46
N ASN A 89 2.96 -10.28 -6.27
CA ASN A 89 3.32 -8.99 -5.68
C ASN A 89 3.01 -7.82 -6.64
N THR A 90 3.30 -7.99 -7.93
CA THR A 90 3.23 -6.87 -8.90
C THR A 90 1.94 -6.88 -9.73
N GLY A 91 1.55 -8.02 -10.28
CA GLY A 91 0.38 -8.15 -11.15
C GLY A 91 -0.91 -8.32 -10.35
N PHE A 92 -0.98 -9.38 -9.55
CA PHE A 92 -2.20 -9.71 -8.80
C PHE A 92 -2.53 -8.64 -7.76
N THR A 93 -1.60 -8.34 -6.85
CA THR A 93 -1.82 -7.33 -5.80
C THR A 93 -1.96 -5.93 -6.38
N GLY A 94 -1.17 -5.61 -7.41
CA GLY A 94 -1.29 -4.37 -8.18
C GLY A 94 -2.70 -4.13 -8.73
N SER A 95 -3.40 -5.19 -9.13
CA SER A 95 -4.78 -5.09 -9.64
C SER A 95 -5.80 -4.60 -8.60
N PHE A 96 -5.50 -4.75 -7.29
CA PHE A 96 -6.37 -4.26 -6.20
C PHE A 96 -6.03 -2.84 -5.73
N MET A 97 -4.98 -2.23 -6.27
CA MET A 97 -4.57 -0.86 -5.90
C MET A 97 -5.68 0.20 -6.01
N PRO A 98 -6.59 0.17 -7.00
CA PRO A 98 -7.69 1.13 -7.07
C PRO A 98 -8.62 1.10 -5.85
N ILE A 99 -8.83 -0.07 -5.23
CA ILE A 99 -9.65 -0.23 -4.02
C ILE A 99 -8.94 0.40 -2.83
N GLY A 100 -7.65 0.11 -2.65
CA GLY A 100 -6.83 0.69 -1.58
C GLY A 100 -6.70 2.21 -1.70
N TRP A 101 -6.52 2.72 -2.91
CA TRP A 101 -6.51 4.16 -3.20
C TRP A 101 -7.83 4.81 -2.78
N ARG A 102 -8.97 4.21 -3.15
CA ARG A 102 -10.28 4.78 -2.80
C ARG A 102 -10.52 4.86 -1.29
N LEU A 103 -10.01 3.90 -0.52
CA LEU A 103 -10.07 3.93 0.94
C LEU A 103 -9.15 5.00 1.53
N ARG A 104 -7.93 5.13 1.00
CA ARG A 104 -6.93 6.14 1.45
C ARG A 104 -7.40 7.58 1.21
N TRP A 105 -8.14 7.83 0.14
CA TRP A 105 -8.58 9.18 -0.28
C TRP A 105 -10.03 9.53 0.05
N LYS A 106 -10.84 8.62 0.60
CA LYS A 106 -12.19 8.96 1.10
C LYS A 106 -12.17 9.94 2.29
N GLY A 107 -11.03 10.10 2.97
CA GLY A 107 -10.83 11.16 3.96
C GLY A 107 -10.35 12.51 3.38
N ALA A 108 -10.12 12.58 2.06
CA ALA A 108 -9.54 13.74 1.38
C ALA A 108 -10.47 14.39 0.36
N ILE A 109 -11.79 14.12 0.43
CA ILE A 109 -12.77 14.94 -0.29
C ILE A 109 -12.88 16.24 0.51
N PRO A 110 -12.36 17.39 0.03
CA PRO A 110 -12.70 18.65 0.66
C PRO A 110 -14.21 18.74 0.58
N SER A 111 -14.89 18.99 1.71
CA SER A 111 -16.28 19.39 1.65
C SER A 111 -16.33 20.64 0.78
N THR A 112 -16.67 20.49 -0.49
CA THR A 112 -17.11 21.59 -1.33
C THR A 112 -18.37 22.08 -0.65
N ARG A 113 -18.18 23.04 0.25
CA ARG A 113 -19.22 23.84 0.85
C ARG A 113 -20.00 24.37 -0.33
N ARG A 114 -21.19 23.83 -0.59
CA ARG A 114 -22.15 24.42 -1.53
C ARG A 114 -22.38 25.84 -1.05
N ARG A 115 -21.65 26.78 -1.63
CA ARG A 115 -21.80 28.21 -1.37
C ARG A 115 -21.69 28.88 -2.72
N CYS A 116 -22.79 28.81 -3.44
CA CYS A 116 -23.34 29.87 -4.30
C CYS A 116 -24.51 29.28 -5.11
N ALA A 117 -25.68 29.23 -4.49
CA ALA A 117 -26.95 29.31 -5.20
C ALA A 117 -27.87 30.22 -4.36
N SER A 118 -27.43 31.46 -4.17
CA SER A 118 -28.26 32.53 -3.62
C SER A 118 -27.68 33.87 -4.03
N SER A 119 -27.59 34.12 -5.34
CA SER A 119 -27.64 35.49 -5.85
C SER A 119 -29.06 35.68 -6.40
N HIS A 120 -29.89 36.28 -5.56
CA HIS A 120 -31.08 36.98 -6.01
C HIS A 120 -30.64 37.98 -7.09
N ALA A 121 -31.12 37.80 -8.31
CA ALA A 121 -31.18 38.85 -9.31
C ALA A 121 -32.57 38.79 -9.93
N GLY A 122 -33.37 39.81 -9.60
CA GLY A 122 -34.78 39.92 -9.96
C GLY A 122 -34.99 39.88 -11.46
N TRP A 123 -35.99 39.10 -11.85
CA TRP A 123 -36.54 39.16 -13.20
C TRP A 123 -37.44 40.39 -13.27
N SER A 124 -36.91 41.51 -13.77
CA SER A 124 -37.72 42.65 -14.21
C SER A 124 -37.99 42.51 -15.70
N THR A 125 -39.22 42.15 -16.04
CA THR A 125 -39.77 42.23 -17.40
C THR A 125 -39.94 43.68 -17.81
N THR A 126 -38.91 44.33 -18.36
CA THR A 126 -39.03 45.59 -19.11
C THR A 126 -37.81 45.76 -20.01
N GLY A 127 -38.01 45.73 -21.34
CA GLY A 127 -37.00 46.21 -22.28
C GLY A 127 -36.77 45.34 -23.52
N MET A 128 -37.77 45.20 -24.40
CA MET A 128 -37.49 44.98 -25.81
C MET A 128 -36.75 46.22 -26.37
N ARG A 129 -35.60 46.05 -27.02
CA ARG A 129 -35.21 46.70 -28.30
C ARG A 129 -33.72 46.50 -28.67
N GLY A 130 -33.51 45.88 -29.84
CA GLY A 130 -32.34 46.04 -30.71
C GLY A 130 -31.08 45.26 -30.28
N TRP A 131 -30.26 44.67 -31.15
CA TRP A 131 -29.94 45.00 -32.54
C TRP A 131 -29.43 43.75 -33.27
N ARG A 132 -29.79 43.66 -34.56
CA ARG A 132 -29.14 42.83 -35.57
C ARG A 132 -27.73 43.37 -35.85
N SER A 133 -26.81 42.46 -36.17
CA SER A 133 -25.93 42.51 -37.35
C SER A 133 -25.33 41.14 -37.55
#